data_AF-X0XFS9-F1
#
_entry.id   AF-X0XFS9-F1
#
_cell.length_a   1.000
_cell.length_b   1.000
_cell.length_c   1.000
_cell.angle_alpha   90.00
_cell.angle_beta   90.00
_cell.angle_gamma   90.00
#
_symmetry.space_group_name_H-M   'P 1'
#
loop_
_entity.id
_entity.type
_entity.pdbx_description
1 polymer ?
#
loop_
_entity_poly.entity_id
_entity_poly.type
_entity_poly.pdbx_seq_one_letter_code
_entity_poly.pdbx_strand_id
1 'polypeptide(L)' 'AAIAVGADGLLVEVHCNPQEALSDGPQSLLPDKFDLMMKDLVKVARAVGREITLQSPAP' A
#
# COMPACT_ATOMS: atom_id res chain seq x y z
N ALA A 1 -0.51 -11.19 -2.70
CA ALA A 1 -1.24 -12.31 -2.08
C ALA A 1 -2.61 -11.87 -1.56
N ALA A 2 -2.72 -10.94 -0.60
CA ALA A 2 -3.98 -10.54 0.04
C ALA A 2 -5.16 -10.29 -0.92
N ILE A 3 -5.01 -9.36 -1.88
CA ILE A 3 -6.07 -9.06 -2.85
C ILE A 3 -6.40 -10.28 -3.72
N ALA A 4 -5.39 -11.03 -4.15
CA ALA A 4 -5.56 -12.17 -5.02
C ALA A 4 -6.35 -13.32 -4.37
N VAL A 5 -6.26 -13.47 -3.05
CA VAL A 5 -7.01 -14.48 -2.29
C VAL A 5 -8.38 -13.98 -1.81
N GLY A 6 -8.76 -12.75 -2.14
CA GLY A 6 -10.08 -12.23 -1.83
C GLY A 6 -10.16 -11.38 -0.56
N ALA A 7 -9.05 -10.93 0.04
CA ALA A 7 -9.11 -10.03 1.21
C ALA A 7 -9.75 -8.67 0.87
N ASP A 8 -10.56 -8.12 1.78
CA ASP A 8 -11.26 -6.84 1.58
C ASP A 8 -10.38 -5.61 1.84
N GLY A 9 -9.30 -5.77 2.60
CA GLY A 9 -8.42 -4.67 2.96
C GLY A 9 -6.98 -5.13 3.25
N LEU A 10 -6.08 -4.16 3.25
CA LEU A 10 -4.68 -4.31 3.63
C LEU A 10 -4.28 -3.12 4.51
N LEU A 11 -3.70 -3.40 5.68
CA LEU A 11 -3.09 -2.38 6.53
C LEU A 11 -1.59 -2.33 6.21
N VAL A 12 -1.06 -1.13 5.97
CA VAL A 12 0.35 -0.91 5.62
C VAL A 12 0.88 0.29 6.40
N GLU A 13 2.02 0.12 7.05
CA GLU A 13 2.72 1.20 7.73
C GLU A 13 3.70 1.89 6.77
N VAL A 14 3.68 3.22 6.79
CA VAL A 14 4.51 4.06 5.91
C VAL A 14 5.16 5.15 6.75
N HIS A 15 6.48 5.32 6.60
CA HIS A 15 7.23 6.32 7.34
C HIS A 15 8.30 6.97 6.45
N CYS A 16 8.40 8.29 6.47
CA CYS A 16 9.39 9.04 5.65
C CYS A 16 10.83 8.79 6.07
N ASN A 17 11.05 8.51 7.36
CA ASN A 17 12.36 8.18 7.92
C ASN A 17 12.27 6.96 8.87
N PRO A 18 12.22 5.73 8.35
CA PRO A 18 11.94 4.55 9.16
C PRO A 18 12.92 4.31 10.32
N GLN A 19 14.14 4.86 10.24
CA GLN A 19 15.13 4.74 11.31
C GLN A 19 14.79 5.56 12.56
N GLU A 20 13.95 6.59 12.43
CA GLU A 20 13.48 7.44 13.53
C GLU A 20 12.06 7.07 13.99
N ALA A 21 11.48 6.01 13.43
CA ALA A 21 10.13 5.60 13.78
C ALA A 21 10.09 5.15 15.26
N LEU A 22 9.17 5.72 16.03
CA LEU A 22 8.97 5.41 17.44
C LEU A 22 8.41 3.98 17.66
N SER A 23 7.86 3.36 16.61
CA SER A 23 7.44 1.96 16.55
C SER A 23 7.65 1.42 15.13
N ASP A 24 8.04 0.15 15.02
CA ASP A 24 8.02 -0.67 13.80
C ASP A 24 8.69 -0.09 12.53
N GLY A 25 9.71 0.75 12.73
CA GLY A 25 10.55 1.31 11.66
C GLY A 25 11.04 0.29 10.62
N PRO A 26 11.60 -0.87 11.02
CA PRO A 26 12.08 -1.86 10.04
C PRO A 26 11.00 -2.45 9.12
N GLN A 27 9.72 -2.42 9.52
CA GLN A 27 8.59 -2.96 8.75
C GLN A 27 7.86 -1.87 7.94
N SER A 28 8.12 -0.59 8.24
CA SER A 28 7.52 0.54 7.54
C SER A 28 8.08 0.71 6.13
N LEU A 29 7.20 0.92 5.15
CA LEU A 29 7.59 1.30 3.80
C LEU A 29 7.99 2.78 3.74
N LEU A 30 8.89 3.10 2.82
CA LEU A 30 9.08 4.49 2.39
C LEU A 30 7.89 4.93 1.53
N PRO A 31 7.53 6.23 1.51
CA PRO A 31 6.43 6.75 0.69
C PRO A 31 6.50 6.32 -0.78
N ASP A 32 7.66 6.45 -1.43
CA ASP A 32 7.83 6.07 -2.84
C ASP A 32 7.59 4.57 -3.09
N LYS A 33 7.96 3.72 -2.11
CA LYS A 33 7.72 2.27 -2.19
C LYS A 33 6.23 1.95 -2.01
N PHE A 34 5.54 2.69 -1.15
CA PHE A 34 4.10 2.57 -1.00
C PHE A 34 3.37 2.96 -2.30
N ASP A 35 3.77 4.05 -2.94
CA ASP A 35 3.20 4.48 -4.23
C ASP A 35 3.37 3.42 -5.33
N LEU A 36 4.55 2.81 -5.40
CA LEU A 36 4.81 1.71 -6.34
C LEU A 36 3.95 0.48 -6.00
N MET A 37 3.87 0.10 -4.72
CA MET A 37 3.01 -0.99 -4.27
C MET A 37 1.55 -0.76 -4.65
N MET A 38 1.00 0.44 -4.43
CA MET A 38 -0.38 0.77 -4.78
C MET A 38 -0.63 0.67 -6.29
N LYS A 39 0.30 1.13 -7.14
CA LYS A 39 0.22 0.98 -8.60
C LYS A 39 0.15 -0.49 -9.02
N ASP A 40 0.89 -1.37 -8.35
CA ASP A 40 0.86 -2.81 -8.63
C ASP A 40 -0.40 -3.49 -8.08
N LEU A 41 -0.87 -3.10 -6.89
CA LEU A 41 -2.12 -3.60 -6.32
C LEU A 41 -3.33 -3.28 -7.21
N VAL A 42 -3.37 -2.11 -7.85
CA VAL A 42 -4.41 -1.77 -8.84
C VAL A 42 -4.43 -2.77 -10.00
N LYS A 43 -3.26 -3.20 -10.50
CA LYS A 43 -3.18 -4.19 -11.59
C LYS A 43 -3.71 -5.55 -11.13
N VAL A 44 -3.32 -5.99 -9.93
CA VAL A 44 -3.78 -7.26 -9.35
C VAL A 44 -5.27 -7.23 -9.07
N ALA A 45 -5.79 -6.16 -8.49
CA ALA A 45 -7.22 -5.99 -8.20
C ALA A 45 -8.05 -6.15 -9.48
N ARG A 46 -7.67 -5.46 -10.55
CA ARG A 46 -8.33 -5.58 -11.87
C ARG A 46 -8.30 -7.01 -12.40
N ALA A 47 -7.16 -7.70 -12.28
CA ALA A 47 -7.02 -9.08 -12.74
C ALA A 47 -7.94 -10.07 -11.99
N VAL A 48 -8.33 -9.76 -10.76
CA VAL A 48 -9.26 -10.58 -9.96
C VAL A 48 -10.68 -10.02 -9.88
N GLY A 49 -11.04 -9.10 -10.79
CA GLY A 49 -12.40 -8.55 -10.87
C GLY A 49 -12.76 -7.59 -9.73
N ARG A 50 -11.77 -6.89 -9.18
CA ARG A 50 -11.91 -5.91 -8.09
C ARG A 50 -11.38 -4.54 -8.50
N GLU A 51 -11.77 -3.52 -7.75
CA GLU A 51 -11.39 -2.13 -8.00
C GLU A 51 -10.74 -1.50 -6.77
N ILE A 52 -9.70 -0.69 -7.00
CA ILE A 52 -9.12 0.21 -6.01
C ILE A 52 -9.15 1.61 -6.61
N THR A 53 -9.88 2.52 -5.98
CA THR A 53 -9.90 3.93 -6.37
C THR A 53 -8.77 4.66 -5.66
N LEU A 54 -7.76 5.08 -6.41
CA LEU A 54 -6.73 5.96 -5.88
C LEU A 54 -7.30 7.37 -5.76
N GLN A 55 -7.40 7.88 -4.54
CA GLN A 55 -7.69 9.29 -4.32
C GLN A 55 -6.42 10.10 -4.58
N SER A 56 -6.55 11.19 -5.33
CA SER A 56 -5.47 12.18 -5.38
C SER A 56 -5.32 12.80 -3.99
N PRO A 57 -4.09 13.09 -3.53
CA PRO A 57 -3.92 13.81 -2.27
C PRO A 57 -4.72 15.11 -2.34
N ALA A 58 -5.38 15.46 -1.23
CA ALA A 58 -6.04 16.76 -1.12
C ALA A 58 -4.99 17.87 -1.39
N PRO A 59 -5.38 18.94 -2.11
CA PRO A 59 -4.47 20.03 -2.46
C PRO A 59 -3.84 20.72 -1.25
#